data_AF-I3XFX4-F1
#
_entry.id   AF-I3XFX4-F1
#
_cell.length_a   1.000
_cell.length_b   1.000
_cell.length_c   1.000
_cell.angle_alpha   90.00
_cell.angle_beta   90.00
_cell.angle_gamma   90.00
#
_symmetry.space_group_name_H-M   'P 1'
#
loop_
_entity.id
_entity.type
_entity.pdbx_description
1 polymer ?
#
loop_
_entity_poly.entity_id
_entity_poly.type
_entity_poly.pdbx_seq_one_letter_code
_entity_poly.pdbx_strand_id
1 'polypeptide(L)' 'MAKPPEHILVVDDDPRIQEMLARYFEEEGYCVNVAGDGQQMRSCL' A
#
# COMPACT_ATOMS: atom_id res chain seq x y z
N MET A 1 12.61 -21.48 4.92
CA MET A 1 12.67 -20.02 4.67
C MET A 1 11.24 -19.50 4.71
N ALA A 2 10.96 -18.42 5.45
CA ALA A 2 9.61 -17.84 5.50
C ALA A 2 9.28 -17.16 4.17
N LYS A 3 8.03 -17.28 3.69
CA LYS A 3 7.55 -16.55 2.51
C LYS A 3 7.64 -15.03 2.81
N PRO A 4 8.09 -14.18 1.87
CA PRO A 4 8.00 -12.75 2.07
C PRO A 4 6.52 -12.36 2.27
N PRO A 5 6.25 -11.34 3.11
CA PRO A 5 4.89 -10.84 3.33
C PRO A 5 4.25 -10.48 1.99
N GLU A 6 2.95 -10.74 1.86
CA GLU A 6 2.21 -10.37 0.66
C GLU A 6 2.16 -8.83 0.55
N HIS A 7 2.30 -8.33 -0.67
CA HIS A 7 2.46 -6.91 -0.95
C HIS A 7 1.17 -6.33 -1.54
N ILE A 8 0.72 -5.20 -0.99
CA ILE A 8 -0.49 -4.50 -1.40
C ILE A 8 -0.11 -3.10 -1.87
N LEU A 9 -0.65 -2.69 -3.02
CA LEU A 9 -0.57 -1.32 -3.54
C LEU A 9 -1.95 -0.67 -3.45
N VAL A 10 -2.06 0.37 -2.63
CA VAL A 10 -3.27 1.19 -2.51
C VAL A 10 -3.15 2.38 -3.44
N VAL A 11 -4.16 2.60 -4.30
CA VAL A 11 -4.22 3.73 -5.24
C VAL A 11 -5.50 4.51 -4.98
N ASP A 12 -5.36 5.70 -4.39
CA ASP A 12 -6.47 6.58 -4.02
C ASP A 12 -5.96 8.03 -3.96
N ASP A 13 -6.72 9.02 -4.42
CA ASP A 13 -6.27 10.43 -4.44
C ASP A 13 -6.48 11.17 -3.10
N ASP A 14 -7.21 10.59 -2.15
CA ASP A 14 -7.36 11.13 -0.80
C ASP A 14 -6.27 10.59 0.15
N PRO A 15 -5.35 11.43 0.67
CA PRO A 15 -4.28 10.99 1.55
C PRO A 15 -4.80 10.38 2.86
N ARG A 16 -6.00 10.76 3.32
CA ARG A 16 -6.59 10.20 4.54
C ARG A 16 -7.01 8.74 4.34
N ILE A 17 -7.51 8.41 3.15
CA ILE A 17 -7.87 7.03 2.80
C ILE A 17 -6.61 6.18 2.65
N GLN A 18 -5.57 6.70 1.99
CA GLN A 18 -4.28 6.03 1.87
C GLN A 18 -3.69 5.67 3.24
N GLU A 19 -3.62 6.63 4.17
CA GLU A 19 -3.09 6.41 5.53
C GLU A 19 -3.93 5.39 6.32
N MET A 20 -5.26 5.48 6.24
CA MET A 20 -6.16 4.55 6.93
C MET A 20 -5.96 3.11 6.44
N LEU A 21 -5.92 2.90 5.12
CA LEU A 21 -5.76 1.59 4.52
C LEU A 21 -4.36 1.02 4.75
N ALA A 22 -3.31 1.86 4.66
CA ALA A 22 -1.95 1.44 4.94
C ALA A 22 -1.82 0.89 6.35
N ARG A 23 -2.27 1.63 7.37
CA ARG A 23 -2.23 1.17 8.77
C ARG A 23 -3.01 -0.13 8.97
N TYR A 24 -4.21 -0.21 8.42
CA TYR A 24 -5.05 -1.41 8.55
C TYR A 24 -4.36 -2.66 7.99
N PHE A 25 -3.79 -2.58 6.78
CA PHE A 25 -3.12 -3.73 6.17
C PHE A 25 -1.74 -4.03 6.78
N GLU A 26 -1.00 -3.02 7.23
CA GLU A 26 0.25 -3.22 7.96
C GLU A 26 0.03 -3.93 9.30
N GLU A 27 -1.05 -3.60 10.03
CA GLU A 27 -1.45 -4.28 11.27
C GLU A 27 -1.78 -5.76 11.04
N GLU A 28 -2.31 -6.11 9.88
CA GLU A 28 -2.56 -7.50 9.45
C GLU A 28 -1.30 -8.22 8.90
N GLY A 29 -0.15 -7.54 8.87
CA GLY A 29 1.15 -8.11 8.51
C GLY A 29 1.50 -8.06 7.02
N TYR A 30 0.77 -7.28 6.22
CA TYR A 30 1.10 -7.03 4.82
C TYR A 30 2.17 -5.96 4.69
N CYS A 31 2.93 -6.01 3.59
CA CYS A 31 3.70 -4.85 3.14
C CYS A 31 2.78 -3.97 2.29
N VAL A 32 2.76 -2.66 2.55
CA VAL A 32 1.86 -1.75 1.84
C VAL A 32 2.63 -0.61 1.20
N ASN A 33 2.35 -0.35 -0.08
CA ASN A 33 2.71 0.88 -0.75
C ASN A 33 1.44 1.68 -1.05
N VAL A 34 1.53 3.00 -0.99
CA VAL A 34 0.45 3.91 -1.35
C VAL A 34 0.85 4.75 -2.55
N ALA A 35 -0.13 5.10 -3.37
CA ALA A 35 0.03 5.99 -4.52
C ALA A 35 -1.18 6.92 -4.64
N GLY A 36 -0.92 8.23 -4.75
CA GLY A 36 -1.95 9.24 -4.97
C GLY A 36 -2.37 9.42 -6.43
N ASP A 37 -1.60 8.87 -7.36
CA ASP A 37 -1.81 9.05 -8.79
C ASP A 37 -1.18 7.90 -9.61
N GLY A 38 -1.42 7.94 -10.93
CA GLY A 38 -0.91 6.92 -11.85
C GLY A 38 0.61 6.91 -12.02
N GLN A 39 1.31 8.02 -11.75
CA GLN A 39 2.77 8.09 -11.82
C GLN A 39 3.41 7.43 -10.59
N GLN A 40 2.89 7.72 -9.40
CA GLN A 40 3.29 7.09 -8.14
C GLN A 40 2.99 5.59 -8.17
N MET A 41 1.82 5.19 -8.67
CA MET A 41 1.43 3.78 -8.82
C MET A 41 2.45 3.01 -9.67
N ARG A 42 2.82 3.57 -10.83
CA ARG A 42 3.80 2.94 -11.73
C ARG A 42 5.20 2.82 -11.14
N SER A 43 5.54 3.67 -10.17
CA SER A 43 6.85 3.62 -9.49
C SER A 43 6.92 2.53 -8.41
N CYS A 44 5.77 1.95 -8.06
CA CYS A 44 5.64 0.88 -7.05
C CYS A 44 5.42 -0.52 -7.65
N LEU A 45 5.31 -0.62 -8.98
CA LEU A 45 5.29 -1.89 -9.74
C LEU A 45 6.71 -2.40 -10.00
#